data_AF-A0AAW2INQ1-F1
#
_entry.id   AF-A0AAW2INQ1-F1
#
_cell.length_a   1.000
_cell.length_b   1.000
_cell.length_c   1.000
_cell.angle_alpha   90.00
_cell.angle_beta   90.00
_cell.angle_gamma   90.00
#
_symmetry.space_group_name_H-M   'P 1'
#
loop_
_entity.id
_entity.type
_entity.pdbx_description
1 polymer ?
#
loop_
_entity_poly.entity_id
_entity_poly.type
_entity_poly.pdbx_seq_one_letter_code
_entity_poly.pdbx_strand_id
1 'polypeptide(L)'
;MATTPTPIPAPLLHYLLIQLLLLPYQQHILTLAAPGGGKWNLLLSNIGVSAMHMQLVNTDRVILFDRTDFGPSNISLPNNQCRNDPNDLTLKVDCTAHSVEYDVASNSIRPLNVLTDVWCSSGSAMPDGSLMQTGGFNDGDRNVRVYKPCSDDSCDWQEFDVALRQKRCSVMNFYPKKAGADQSYNLPFLSQTNDPRIENNLYPFVFLNTDGNLFIFANNRAILFDYTNGVVVRNYPTIPGGDPRSYPSSGSAVLLPT
;
A
#
# COMPACT_ATOMS: atom_id res chain seq x y z
N MET A 1 10.77 20.57 80.76
CA MET A 1 11.09 21.72 79.89
C MET A 1 10.72 21.34 78.47
N ALA A 2 9.58 21.81 77.99
CA ALA A 2 9.13 21.60 76.62
C ALA A 2 9.66 22.77 75.77
N THR A 3 10.47 22.47 74.75
CA THR A 3 10.99 23.45 73.80
C THR A 3 9.91 23.78 72.77
N THR A 4 9.48 25.04 72.74
CA THR A 4 8.56 25.57 71.73
C THR A 4 9.24 25.57 70.35
N PRO A 5 8.56 25.13 69.28
CA PRO A 5 9.12 25.17 67.93
C PRO A 5 9.29 26.62 67.48
N THR A 6 10.48 26.93 66.97
CA THR A 6 10.82 28.24 66.42
C THR A 6 10.05 28.48 65.12
N PRO A 7 9.42 29.66 64.93
CA PRO A 7 8.68 29.97 63.71
C PRO A 7 9.65 30.07 62.52
N ILE A 8 9.30 29.40 61.43
CA ILE A 8 10.05 29.47 60.17
C ILE A 8 9.99 30.91 59.66
N PRO A 9 11.12 31.54 59.30
CA PRO A 9 11.13 32.88 58.74
C PRO A 9 10.27 32.96 57.49
N ALA A 10 9.41 33.98 57.39
CA ALA A 10 8.55 34.23 56.23
C ALA A 10 9.21 34.09 54.83
N PRO A 11 10.49 34.47 54.61
CA PRO A 11 11.14 34.28 53.30
C PRO A 11 11.46 32.80 52.99
N LEU A 12 11.73 31.96 53.99
CA LEU A 12 11.95 30.53 53.81
C LEU A 12 10.66 29.79 53.45
N LEU A 13 9.53 30.22 54.02
CA LEU A 13 8.20 29.67 53.70
C LEU A 13 7.81 30.02 52.25
N HIS A 14 8.10 31.24 51.80
CA HIS A 14 7.88 31.65 50.41
C HIS A 14 8.76 30.87 49.43
N TYR A 15 10.02 30.61 49.77
CA TYR A 15 10.92 29.83 48.92
C TYR A 15 10.46 28.37 48.77
N LEU A 16 9.99 27.76 49.87
CA LEU A 16 9.42 26.41 49.87
C LEU A 16 8.11 26.33 49.06
N LEU A 17 7.23 27.33 49.18
CA LEU A 17 6.00 27.44 48.38
C LEU A 17 6.30 27.59 46.88
N ILE A 18 7.30 28.39 46.51
CA ILE A 18 7.72 28.54 45.11
C ILE A 18 8.29 27.23 44.55
N GLN A 19 9.07 26.47 45.32
CA GLN A 19 9.53 25.16 44.87
C GLN A 19 8.40 24.12 44.75
N LEU A 20 7.42 24.15 45.67
CA LEU A 20 6.21 23.30 45.58
C LEU A 20 5.29 23.65 44.40
N LEU A 21 5.22 24.93 44.02
CA LEU A 21 4.48 25.40 42.84
C LEU A 21 5.20 25.12 41.52
N LEU A 22 6.53 24.94 41.54
CA LEU A 22 7.34 24.56 40.37
C LEU A 22 7.47 23.04 40.17
N LEU A 23 7.22 22.22 41.18
CA LEU A 23 7.19 20.76 41.07
C LEU A 23 6.22 20.21 40.01
N PRO A 24 4.97 20.71 39.83
CA PRO A 24 4.12 20.28 38.72
C PRO A 24 4.60 20.81 37.35
N TYR A 25 5.42 21.87 37.32
CA TYR A 25 6.01 22.43 36.10
C TYR A 25 7.26 21.67 35.63
N GLN A 26 7.96 20.94 36.51
CA GLN A 26 9.08 20.07 36.14
C GLN A 26 8.66 18.65 35.74
N GLN A 27 7.36 18.31 35.80
CA GLN A 27 6.85 17.04 35.27
C GLN A 27 6.59 17.06 33.76
N HIS A 28 6.98 18.11 33.04
CA HIS A 28 7.24 18.00 31.60
C HIS A 28 8.61 17.34 31.42
N ILE A 29 8.72 16.11 31.95
CA ILE A 29 9.54 15.09 31.32
C ILE A 29 9.09 15.13 29.87
N LEU A 30 10.01 15.52 28.98
CA LEU A 30 9.97 15.13 27.60
C LEU A 30 9.73 13.63 27.60
N THR A 31 8.47 13.22 27.53
CA THR A 31 8.13 11.96 26.91
C THR A 31 8.70 12.11 25.53
N LEU A 32 9.93 11.61 25.33
CA LEU A 32 10.31 11.11 24.03
C LEU A 32 9.16 10.20 23.65
N ALA A 33 8.28 10.71 22.77
CA ALA A 33 7.40 9.85 22.03
C ALA A 33 8.31 8.73 21.53
N ALA A 34 8.04 7.48 21.94
CA ALA A 34 8.73 6.33 21.39
C ALA A 34 8.77 6.56 19.88
N PRO A 35 9.95 6.52 19.23
CA PRO A 35 10.07 6.89 17.83
C PRO A 35 9.01 6.12 17.08
N GLY A 36 8.04 6.84 16.50
CA GLY A 36 6.77 6.28 16.04
C GLY A 36 7.02 5.02 15.22
N GLY A 37 6.81 3.85 15.83
CA GLY A 37 7.23 2.57 15.28
C GLY A 37 6.44 2.14 14.04
N GLY A 38 5.50 2.97 13.58
CA GLY A 38 4.44 2.57 12.67
C GLY A 38 3.49 1.57 13.32
N LYS A 39 2.33 1.39 12.70
CA LYS A 39 1.36 0.37 13.09
C LYS A 39 0.67 -0.16 11.84
N TRP A 40 0.34 -1.44 11.86
CA TRP A 40 -0.50 -2.05 10.84
C TRP A 40 -1.95 -2.00 11.30
N ASN A 41 -2.84 -1.49 10.46
CA ASN A 41 -4.28 -1.56 10.69
C ASN A 41 -4.90 -2.34 9.54
N LEU A 42 -5.72 -3.34 9.86
CA LEU A 42 -6.57 -4.00 8.88
C LEU A 42 -7.74 -3.06 8.57
N LEU A 43 -7.86 -2.66 7.30
CA LEU A 43 -8.94 -1.76 6.86
C LEU A 43 -10.20 -2.57 6.50
N LEU A 44 -10.02 -3.60 5.68
CA LEU A 44 -11.06 -4.55 5.28
C LEU A 44 -10.48 -5.96 5.33
N SER A 45 -11.25 -6.91 5.88
CA SER A 45 -10.81 -8.32 5.99
C SER A 45 -10.83 -9.03 4.63
N ASN A 46 -11.65 -8.56 3.69
CA ASN A 46 -11.75 -9.10 2.35
C ASN A 46 -12.34 -8.04 1.41
N ILE A 47 -11.77 -7.91 0.22
CA ILE A 47 -12.25 -7.02 -0.84
C ILE A 47 -12.79 -7.76 -2.07
N GLY A 48 -12.75 -9.09 -2.05
CA GLY A 48 -13.27 -9.96 -3.10
C GLY A 48 -12.31 -10.30 -4.22
N VAL A 49 -11.27 -9.50 -4.43
CA VAL A 49 -10.26 -9.67 -5.49
C VAL A 49 -8.85 -9.76 -4.92
N SER A 50 -7.94 -10.46 -5.61
CA SER A 50 -6.51 -10.34 -5.30
C SER A 50 -5.99 -9.03 -5.89
N ALA A 51 -5.33 -8.21 -5.09
CA ALA A 51 -4.83 -6.92 -5.53
C ALA A 51 -3.53 -7.07 -6.35
N MET A 52 -3.59 -7.75 -7.50
CA MET A 52 -2.46 -7.91 -8.41
C MET A 52 -1.97 -6.55 -8.90
N HIS A 53 -2.90 -5.66 -9.24
CA HIS A 53 -2.64 -4.26 -9.52
C HIS A 53 -3.38 -3.37 -8.53
N MET A 54 -2.72 -2.27 -8.12
CA MET A 54 -3.30 -1.22 -7.31
C MET A 54 -2.84 0.15 -7.80
N GLN A 55 -3.76 1.09 -7.92
CA GLN A 55 -3.43 2.48 -8.26
C GLN A 55 -4.32 3.44 -7.47
N LEU A 56 -3.69 4.36 -6.73
CA LEU A 56 -4.38 5.52 -6.17
C LEU A 56 -4.65 6.53 -7.30
N VAL A 57 -5.90 6.95 -7.45
CA VAL A 57 -6.31 8.04 -8.35
C VAL A 57 -6.50 9.33 -7.56
N ASN A 58 -6.62 10.47 -8.25
CA ASN A 58 -6.66 11.81 -7.64
C ASN A 58 -7.94 12.14 -6.85
N THR A 59 -8.83 11.17 -6.66
CA THR A 59 -10.08 11.29 -5.91
C THR A 59 -10.04 10.56 -4.57
N ASP A 60 -8.84 10.25 -4.04
CA ASP A 60 -8.63 9.44 -2.83
C ASP A 60 -9.28 8.04 -2.93
N ARG A 61 -9.39 7.53 -4.15
CA ARG A 61 -9.87 6.19 -4.46
C ARG A 61 -8.72 5.34 -4.95
N VAL A 62 -8.73 4.06 -4.58
CA VAL A 62 -7.76 3.08 -5.05
C VAL A 62 -8.47 2.13 -5.98
N ILE A 63 -7.96 1.97 -7.19
CA ILE A 63 -8.45 0.97 -8.13
C ILE A 63 -7.60 -0.28 -7.97
N LEU A 64 -8.25 -1.40 -7.64
CA LEU A 64 -7.64 -2.70 -7.46
C LEU A 64 -8.20 -3.67 -8.50
N PHE A 65 -7.36 -4.54 -9.06
CA PHE A 65 -7.82 -5.53 -10.02
C PHE A 65 -6.92 -6.75 -10.10
N ASP A 66 -7.55 -7.88 -10.42
CA ASP A 66 -6.95 -9.18 -10.64
C ASP A 66 -7.20 -9.63 -12.09
N ARG A 67 -6.49 -10.68 -12.50
CA ARG A 67 -6.74 -11.41 -13.74
C ARG A 67 -8.14 -12.05 -13.76
N THR A 68 -8.69 -12.26 -14.95
CA THR A 68 -10.04 -12.84 -15.13
C THR A 68 -10.03 -14.35 -15.39
N ASP A 69 -8.90 -14.92 -15.77
CA ASP A 69 -8.77 -16.29 -16.27
C ASP A 69 -8.45 -17.33 -15.17
N PHE A 70 -8.59 -16.98 -13.88
CA PHE A 70 -8.34 -17.89 -12.73
C PHE A 70 -9.59 -18.45 -12.06
N GLY A 71 -10.78 -18.09 -12.56
CA GLY A 71 -12.06 -18.51 -11.99
C GLY A 71 -12.76 -17.37 -11.25
N PRO A 72 -13.83 -17.65 -10.50
CA PRO A 72 -14.67 -16.61 -9.93
C PRO A 72 -13.99 -15.89 -8.75
N SER A 73 -14.16 -14.57 -8.70
CA SER A 73 -13.76 -13.75 -7.56
C SER A 73 -14.77 -13.84 -6.41
N ASN A 74 -14.38 -13.41 -5.21
CA ASN A 74 -15.23 -13.46 -4.02
C ASN A 74 -16.08 -12.19 -3.82
N ILE A 75 -16.51 -11.57 -4.93
CA ILE A 75 -17.39 -10.40 -4.98
C ILE A 75 -18.21 -10.41 -6.28
N SER A 76 -19.52 -10.20 -6.17
CA SER A 76 -20.43 -10.19 -7.33
C SER A 76 -20.50 -8.81 -7.99
N LEU A 77 -20.70 -8.80 -9.31
CA LEU A 77 -21.12 -7.60 -10.03
C LEU A 77 -22.55 -7.19 -9.60
N PRO A 78 -22.87 -5.90 -9.58
CA PRO A 78 -24.20 -5.42 -9.19
C PRO A 78 -25.26 -5.79 -10.22
N ASN A 79 -26.53 -5.76 -9.80
CA ASN A 79 -27.71 -5.88 -10.69
C ASN A 79 -27.78 -7.17 -11.53
N ASN A 80 -27.20 -8.28 -11.05
CA ASN A 80 -27.09 -9.54 -11.79
C ASN A 80 -26.40 -9.39 -13.16
N GLN A 81 -25.54 -8.37 -13.30
CA GLN A 81 -24.71 -8.22 -14.48
C GLN A 81 -23.66 -9.33 -14.50
N CYS A 82 -23.37 -9.81 -15.70
CA CYS A 82 -22.30 -10.78 -15.91
C CYS A 82 -21.44 -10.30 -17.08
N ARG A 83 -20.13 -10.45 -16.90
CA ARG A 83 -19.14 -10.40 -17.96
C ARG A 83 -19.39 -11.56 -18.91
N ASN A 84 -19.54 -11.24 -20.19
CA ASN A 84 -19.73 -12.23 -21.26
C ASN A 84 -18.56 -12.11 -22.20
N ASP A 85 -17.61 -13.03 -22.11
CA ASP A 85 -16.40 -13.02 -22.90
C ASP A 85 -16.15 -14.42 -23.50
N PRO A 86 -16.41 -14.61 -24.81
CA PRO A 86 -16.15 -15.87 -25.47
C PRO A 86 -14.66 -16.21 -25.56
N ASN A 87 -13.76 -15.26 -25.30
CA ASN A 87 -12.32 -15.47 -25.38
C ASN A 87 -11.68 -15.83 -24.03
N ASP A 88 -12.32 -15.57 -22.90
CA ASP A 88 -11.82 -15.90 -21.56
C ASP A 88 -11.50 -17.40 -21.43
N LEU A 89 -10.32 -17.76 -20.94
CA LEU A 89 -9.88 -19.15 -20.97
C LEU A 89 -10.58 -20.04 -19.92
N THR A 90 -11.26 -19.46 -18.94
CA THR A 90 -11.81 -20.18 -17.78
C THR A 90 -13.32 -19.98 -17.62
N LEU A 91 -13.81 -18.74 -17.56
CA LEU A 91 -15.22 -18.39 -17.38
C LEU A 91 -15.74 -17.54 -18.54
N LYS A 92 -16.45 -18.17 -19.48
CA LYS A 92 -17.07 -17.46 -20.62
C LYS A 92 -18.21 -16.54 -20.22
N VAL A 93 -18.91 -16.88 -19.14
CA VAL A 93 -19.93 -16.07 -18.48
C VAL A 93 -19.59 -16.02 -17.01
N ASP A 94 -19.33 -14.83 -16.49
CA ASP A 94 -18.88 -14.61 -15.12
C ASP A 94 -19.65 -13.44 -14.49
N CYS A 95 -20.29 -13.69 -13.36
CA CYS A 95 -21.07 -12.68 -12.64
C CYS A 95 -20.31 -12.12 -11.41
N THR A 96 -19.02 -12.43 -11.30
CA THR A 96 -18.11 -11.90 -10.28
C THR A 96 -17.30 -10.74 -10.83
N ALA A 97 -16.88 -9.83 -9.95
CA ALA A 97 -16.06 -8.69 -10.31
C ALA A 97 -14.58 -9.00 -10.06
N HIS A 98 -13.75 -8.71 -11.06
CA HIS A 98 -12.28 -8.85 -10.98
C HIS A 98 -11.57 -7.50 -10.79
N SER A 99 -12.35 -6.42 -10.64
CA SER A 99 -11.85 -5.12 -10.25
C SER A 99 -12.76 -4.53 -9.18
N VAL A 100 -12.18 -3.75 -8.28
CA VAL A 100 -12.90 -2.97 -7.28
C VAL A 100 -12.31 -1.57 -7.17
N GLU A 101 -13.18 -0.61 -6.87
CA GLU A 101 -12.81 0.70 -6.38
C GLU A 101 -12.90 0.70 -4.86
N TYR A 102 -11.83 1.08 -4.18
CA TYR A 102 -11.80 1.29 -2.74
C TYR A 102 -11.83 2.79 -2.44
N ASP A 103 -12.84 3.23 -1.69
CA ASP A 103 -12.95 4.60 -1.17
C ASP A 103 -12.27 4.67 0.21
N VAL A 104 -11.19 5.46 0.28
CA VAL A 104 -10.37 5.59 1.49
C VAL A 104 -11.13 6.30 2.60
N ALA A 105 -11.97 7.28 2.27
CA ALA A 105 -12.66 8.10 3.25
C ALA A 105 -13.78 7.33 3.96
N SER A 106 -14.56 6.56 3.21
CA SER A 106 -15.65 5.74 3.76
C SER A 106 -15.21 4.33 4.16
N ASN A 107 -13.99 3.93 3.86
CA ASN A 107 -13.48 2.56 4.04
C ASN A 107 -14.43 1.51 3.41
N SER A 108 -14.84 1.75 2.17
CA SER A 108 -15.79 0.89 1.46
C SER A 108 -15.28 0.51 0.08
N ILE A 109 -15.82 -0.56 -0.49
CA ILE A 109 -15.50 -1.02 -1.85
C ILE A 109 -16.72 -1.02 -2.75
N ARG A 110 -16.48 -0.81 -4.04
CA ARG A 110 -17.45 -0.93 -5.10
C ARG A 110 -16.92 -1.88 -6.19
N PRO A 111 -17.68 -2.90 -6.62
CA PRO A 111 -17.28 -3.75 -7.73
C PRO A 111 -17.23 -2.97 -9.05
N LEU A 112 -16.23 -3.26 -9.89
CA LEU A 112 -16.06 -2.73 -11.24
C LEU A 112 -16.00 -3.88 -12.25
N ASN A 113 -16.53 -3.67 -13.45
CA ASN A 113 -16.52 -4.66 -14.52
C ASN A 113 -15.32 -4.43 -15.44
N VAL A 114 -14.30 -5.27 -15.29
CA VAL A 114 -13.21 -5.40 -16.26
C VAL A 114 -13.49 -6.59 -17.17
N LEU A 115 -13.57 -6.35 -18.47
CA LEU A 115 -14.01 -7.32 -19.48
C LEU A 115 -12.89 -8.27 -19.90
N THR A 116 -11.71 -7.73 -20.21
CA THR A 116 -10.61 -8.50 -20.81
C THR A 116 -9.46 -8.73 -19.82
N ASP A 117 -8.66 -9.77 -20.02
CA ASP A 117 -7.62 -10.18 -19.05
C ASP A 117 -6.47 -9.15 -18.89
N VAL A 118 -6.32 -8.64 -17.66
CA VAL A 118 -5.33 -7.64 -17.23
C VAL A 118 -4.00 -8.24 -16.76
N TRP A 119 -3.82 -9.55 -16.82
CA TRP A 119 -2.56 -10.20 -16.46
C TRP A 119 -1.36 -9.67 -17.26
N CYS A 120 -0.23 -9.43 -16.59
CA CYS A 120 0.99 -8.85 -17.19
C CYS A 120 0.82 -7.44 -17.79
N SER A 121 -0.21 -6.74 -17.40
CA SER A 121 -0.49 -5.44 -17.97
C SER A 121 0.22 -4.29 -17.25
N SER A 122 0.16 -3.09 -17.84
CA SER A 122 0.75 -1.88 -17.26
C SER A 122 -0.30 -0.79 -17.15
N GLY A 123 -0.14 0.14 -16.21
CA GLY A 123 -1.02 1.30 -16.10
C GLY A 123 -0.36 2.50 -15.44
N SER A 124 -0.97 3.67 -15.61
CA SER A 124 -0.54 4.92 -15.01
C SER A 124 -1.71 5.88 -14.84
N ALA A 125 -1.67 6.69 -13.78
CA ALA A 125 -2.59 7.81 -13.61
C ALA A 125 -2.26 8.92 -14.63
N MET A 126 -3.28 9.40 -15.32
CA MET A 126 -3.20 10.49 -16.28
C MET A 126 -3.38 11.85 -15.60
N PRO A 127 -2.91 12.97 -16.20
CA PRO A 127 -3.04 14.30 -15.62
C PRO A 127 -4.50 14.75 -15.39
N ASP A 128 -5.46 14.17 -16.10
CA ASP A 128 -6.89 14.44 -15.92
C ASP A 128 -7.52 13.64 -14.76
N GLY A 129 -6.72 12.86 -14.02
CA GLY A 129 -7.17 12.03 -12.91
C GLY A 129 -7.64 10.63 -13.27
N SER A 130 -7.75 10.32 -14.55
CA SER A 130 -8.13 8.99 -15.00
C SER A 130 -6.97 8.01 -14.93
N LEU A 131 -7.27 6.71 -14.87
CA LEU A 131 -6.29 5.64 -14.92
C LEU A 131 -6.28 5.05 -16.33
N MET A 132 -5.14 5.12 -17.01
CA MET A 132 -4.91 4.44 -18.28
C MET A 132 -4.13 3.16 -18.05
N GLN A 133 -4.63 2.07 -18.61
CA GLN A 133 -4.06 0.74 -18.53
C GLN A 133 -3.91 0.19 -19.96
N THR A 134 -2.84 -0.56 -20.21
CA THR A 134 -2.50 -1.08 -21.54
C THR A 134 -1.96 -2.50 -21.49
N GLY A 135 -2.29 -3.28 -22.52
CA GLY A 135 -1.83 -4.66 -22.66
C GLY A 135 -2.56 -5.60 -21.70
N GLY A 136 -2.03 -6.80 -21.55
CA GLY A 136 -2.73 -7.87 -20.85
C GLY A 136 -2.31 -9.23 -21.37
N PHE A 137 -3.12 -10.22 -21.07
CA PHE A 137 -2.97 -11.58 -21.56
C PHE A 137 -4.13 -11.94 -22.49
N ASN A 138 -3.94 -12.91 -23.39
CA ASN A 138 -4.98 -13.40 -24.30
C ASN A 138 -5.69 -12.26 -25.09
N ASP A 139 -6.97 -12.02 -24.80
CA ASP A 139 -7.84 -10.99 -25.38
C ASP A 139 -7.52 -9.57 -24.86
N GLY A 140 -6.82 -9.47 -23.73
CA GLY A 140 -6.31 -8.21 -23.20
C GLY A 140 -4.98 -7.74 -23.83
N ASP A 141 -4.28 -8.59 -24.59
CA ASP A 141 -2.88 -8.35 -24.99
C ASP A 141 -2.65 -7.12 -25.88
N ARG A 142 -3.70 -6.61 -26.52
CA ARG A 142 -3.69 -5.39 -27.34
C ARG A 142 -4.71 -4.36 -26.89
N ASN A 143 -5.25 -4.53 -25.69
CA ASN A 143 -6.31 -3.68 -25.20
C ASN A 143 -5.75 -2.40 -24.55
N VAL A 144 -6.57 -1.35 -24.56
CA VAL A 144 -6.40 -0.15 -23.74
C VAL A 144 -7.63 -0.03 -22.87
N ARG A 145 -7.45 0.11 -21.55
CA ARG A 145 -8.54 0.30 -20.59
C ARG A 145 -8.38 1.65 -19.91
N VAL A 146 -9.44 2.41 -19.80
CA VAL A 146 -9.45 3.72 -19.15
C VAL A 146 -10.52 3.74 -18.07
N TYR A 147 -10.11 4.01 -16.83
CA TYR A 147 -11.04 4.26 -15.73
C TYR A 147 -11.09 5.75 -15.45
N LYS A 148 -12.27 6.36 -15.55
CA LYS A 148 -12.50 7.78 -15.24
C LYS A 148 -13.35 7.88 -13.98
N PRO A 149 -12.81 8.40 -12.86
CA PRO A 149 -13.58 8.59 -11.64
C PRO A 149 -14.82 9.47 -11.85
N CYS A 150 -15.87 9.19 -11.08
CA CYS A 150 -17.14 9.89 -11.08
C CYS A 150 -17.63 10.08 -9.65
N SER A 151 -18.53 11.04 -9.43
CA SER A 151 -19.05 11.36 -8.09
C SER A 151 -20.31 10.58 -7.70
N ASP A 152 -20.96 9.91 -8.66
CA ASP A 152 -22.26 9.25 -8.50
C ASP A 152 -22.17 7.72 -8.63
N ASP A 153 -20.95 7.18 -8.57
CA ASP A 153 -20.64 5.75 -8.69
C ASP A 153 -21.14 5.09 -10.00
N SER A 154 -21.45 5.88 -11.04
CA SER A 154 -21.93 5.39 -12.35
C SER A 154 -20.83 4.97 -13.33
N CYS A 155 -19.59 5.31 -13.02
CA CYS A 155 -18.41 5.07 -13.86
C CYS A 155 -17.88 3.65 -13.70
N ASP A 156 -17.39 3.13 -14.81
CA ASP A 156 -16.73 1.83 -14.89
C ASP A 156 -15.58 1.90 -15.91
N TRP A 157 -14.87 0.79 -16.11
CA TRP A 157 -13.84 0.66 -17.12
C TRP A 157 -14.39 0.89 -18.54
N GLN A 158 -13.67 1.69 -19.31
CA GLN A 158 -13.86 1.84 -20.75
C GLN A 158 -12.76 1.06 -21.46
N GLU A 159 -13.12 0.04 -22.21
CA GLU A 159 -12.15 -0.83 -22.90
C GLU A 159 -12.18 -0.64 -24.41
N PHE A 160 -10.99 -0.59 -25.01
CA PHE A 160 -10.77 -0.33 -26.43
C PHE A 160 -10.02 -1.51 -27.05
N ASP A 161 -10.79 -2.50 -27.51
CA ASP A 161 -10.25 -3.73 -28.07
C ASP A 161 -9.35 -3.46 -29.30
N VAL A 162 -8.24 -4.19 -29.38
CA VAL A 162 -7.20 -4.08 -30.42
C VAL A 162 -6.69 -2.64 -30.63
N ALA A 163 -6.74 -1.79 -29.61
CA ALA A 163 -6.23 -0.41 -29.68
C ALA A 163 -4.71 -0.35 -29.86
N LEU A 164 -3.97 -1.34 -29.35
CA LEU A 164 -2.51 -1.43 -29.52
C LEU A 164 -2.16 -2.19 -30.82
N ARG A 165 -1.25 -1.60 -31.61
CA ARG A 165 -0.74 -2.22 -32.85
C ARG A 165 0.02 -3.54 -32.61
N GLN A 166 0.56 -3.72 -31.41
CA GLN A 166 1.39 -4.87 -31.03
C GLN A 166 0.95 -5.38 -29.66
N LYS A 167 1.07 -6.69 -29.46
CA LYS A 167 0.82 -7.34 -28.17
C LYS A 167 1.76 -6.78 -27.11
N ARG A 168 1.24 -6.46 -25.92
CA ARG A 168 2.00 -5.91 -24.79
C ARG A 168 1.70 -6.70 -23.52
N CYS A 169 2.79 -7.18 -22.93
CA CYS A 169 2.88 -7.70 -21.57
C CYS A 169 4.18 -7.08 -21.04
N SER A 170 4.09 -6.14 -20.10
CA SER A 170 5.23 -5.29 -19.74
C SER A 170 5.29 -5.02 -18.25
N VAL A 171 6.19 -5.74 -17.57
CA VAL A 171 6.79 -5.32 -16.31
C VAL A 171 8.12 -4.65 -16.68
N MET A 172 8.18 -3.32 -16.64
CA MET A 172 9.41 -2.59 -16.91
C MET A 172 10.33 -2.71 -15.68
N ASN A 173 11.33 -3.57 -15.76
CA ASN A 173 12.44 -3.59 -14.78
C ASN A 173 13.47 -2.52 -15.19
N PHE A 174 13.46 -1.39 -14.49
CA PHE A 174 14.48 -0.36 -14.67
C PHE A 174 15.65 -0.61 -13.70
N TYR A 175 16.84 -0.90 -14.24
CA TYR A 175 18.08 -1.00 -13.47
C TYR A 175 18.96 0.22 -13.77
N PRO A 176 18.86 1.32 -13.02
CA PRO A 176 19.77 2.44 -13.20
C PRO A 176 21.17 2.03 -12.71
N LYS A 177 22.08 1.77 -13.66
CA LYS A 177 23.51 1.68 -13.34
C LYS A 177 24.05 3.10 -13.17
N LYS A 178 24.56 3.45 -11.97
CA LYS A 178 25.52 4.54 -11.86
C LYS A 178 26.82 4.10 -12.54
N ALA A 179 27.40 4.96 -13.37
CA ALA A 179 28.75 4.71 -13.89
C ALA A 179 29.72 4.55 -12.70
N GLY A 180 30.34 3.37 -12.58
CA GLY A 180 31.24 3.02 -11.46
C GLY A 180 30.59 2.27 -10.29
N ALA A 181 29.27 2.02 -10.32
CA ALA A 181 28.60 1.16 -9.33
C ALA A 181 28.51 -0.30 -9.85
N ASP A 182 29.65 -1.00 -9.83
CA ASP A 182 29.73 -2.43 -10.23
C ASP A 182 29.30 -3.40 -9.13
N GLN A 183 28.91 -2.89 -7.95
CA GLN A 183 28.52 -3.72 -6.81
C GLN A 183 27.03 -3.60 -6.52
N SER A 184 26.34 -4.73 -6.55
CA SER A 184 25.03 -4.87 -5.94
C SER A 184 25.14 -4.61 -4.44
N TYR A 185 24.24 -3.79 -3.91
CA TYR A 185 24.16 -3.60 -2.46
C TYR A 185 23.59 -4.87 -1.84
N ASN A 186 24.34 -5.51 -0.93
CA ASN A 186 23.82 -6.63 -0.15
C ASN A 186 22.82 -6.08 0.87
N LEU A 187 21.53 -6.40 0.68
CA LEU A 187 20.46 -6.04 1.60
C LEU A 187 20.01 -7.31 2.36
N PRO A 188 20.56 -7.59 3.57
CA PRO A 188 20.24 -8.80 4.33
C PRO A 188 18.75 -8.99 4.61
N PHE A 189 17.99 -7.88 4.66
CA PHE A 189 16.55 -7.89 4.85
C PHE A 189 15.83 -8.82 3.86
N LEU A 190 16.20 -8.81 2.57
CA LEU A 190 15.55 -9.67 1.57
C LEU A 190 15.79 -11.15 1.86
N SER A 191 16.99 -11.52 2.33
CA SER A 191 17.28 -12.90 2.75
C SER A 191 16.50 -13.27 4.01
N GLN A 192 16.40 -12.35 4.98
CA GLN A 192 15.67 -12.55 6.24
C GLN A 192 14.15 -12.66 6.08
N THR A 193 13.59 -12.20 4.97
CA THR A 193 12.16 -12.30 4.65
C THR A 193 11.86 -13.41 3.64
N ASN A 194 12.88 -14.18 3.22
CA ASN A 194 12.70 -15.32 2.33
C ASN A 194 12.33 -16.56 3.14
N ASP A 195 11.18 -17.16 2.83
CA ASP A 195 10.85 -18.48 3.35
C ASP A 195 11.27 -19.55 2.33
N PRO A 196 12.05 -20.58 2.74
CA PRO A 196 12.56 -21.56 1.80
C PRO A 196 11.44 -22.24 0.99
N ARG A 197 11.60 -22.24 -0.34
CA ARG A 197 10.66 -22.83 -1.31
C ARG A 197 9.30 -22.11 -1.41
N ILE A 198 9.18 -20.92 -0.82
CA ILE A 198 7.98 -20.08 -0.91
C ILE A 198 8.38 -18.76 -1.59
N GLU A 199 7.66 -18.38 -2.65
CA GLU A 199 7.94 -17.20 -3.46
C GLU A 199 7.35 -15.90 -2.86
N ASN A 200 7.54 -15.68 -1.56
CA ASN A 200 6.81 -14.63 -0.81
C ASN A 200 7.56 -13.30 -0.59
N ASN A 201 8.77 -13.17 -1.09
CA ASN A 201 9.57 -11.94 -1.01
C ASN A 201 10.12 -11.49 -2.38
N LEU A 202 9.65 -12.07 -3.48
CA LEU A 202 10.14 -11.77 -4.83
C LEU A 202 9.73 -10.39 -5.34
N TYR A 203 8.67 -9.81 -4.78
CA TYR A 203 8.10 -8.52 -5.19
C TYR A 203 8.05 -7.54 -4.01
N PRO A 204 9.21 -7.12 -3.46
CA PRO A 204 9.22 -6.19 -2.35
C PRO A 204 8.61 -4.85 -2.76
N PHE A 205 7.80 -4.26 -1.88
CA PHE A 205 7.25 -2.92 -2.11
C PHE A 205 8.29 -1.90 -1.68
N VAL A 206 8.65 -1.00 -2.58
CA VAL A 206 9.65 0.03 -2.32
C VAL A 206 9.01 1.39 -2.60
N PHE A 207 8.96 2.23 -1.57
CA PHE A 207 8.49 3.61 -1.69
C PHE A 207 9.56 4.57 -1.20
N LEU A 208 9.75 5.67 -1.91
CA LEU A 208 10.53 6.78 -1.40
C LEU A 208 9.69 7.55 -0.38
N ASN A 209 10.15 7.60 0.86
CA ASN A 209 9.52 8.36 1.93
C ASN A 209 9.88 9.84 1.84
N THR A 210 9.09 10.71 2.48
CA THR A 210 9.26 12.17 2.42
C THR A 210 10.56 12.67 3.07
N ASP A 211 11.16 11.88 3.96
CA ASP A 211 12.47 12.13 4.56
C ASP A 211 13.64 11.72 3.65
N GLY A 212 13.35 11.21 2.45
CA GLY A 212 14.35 10.76 1.48
C GLY A 212 14.82 9.32 1.68
N ASN A 213 14.35 8.61 2.72
CA ASN A 213 14.68 7.19 2.94
C ASN A 213 13.74 6.27 2.15
N LEU A 214 14.15 5.03 1.91
CA LEU A 214 13.31 4.02 1.27
C LEU A 214 12.51 3.25 2.32
N PHE A 215 11.19 3.26 2.21
CA PHE A 215 10.35 2.26 2.86
C PHE A 215 10.40 0.98 2.02
N ILE A 216 10.85 -0.12 2.62
CA ILE A 216 10.96 -1.42 1.96
C ILE A 216 10.12 -2.42 2.74
N PHE A 217 9.15 -3.03 2.06
CA PHE A 217 8.30 -4.09 2.59
C PHE A 217 8.54 -5.38 1.84
N ALA A 218 8.72 -6.49 2.56
CA ALA A 218 8.82 -7.82 1.97
C ALA A 218 8.24 -8.87 2.92
N ASN A 219 7.53 -9.84 2.34
CA ASN A 219 6.79 -10.88 3.04
C ASN A 219 5.74 -10.27 3.99
N ASN A 220 6.04 -10.17 5.27
CA ASN A 220 5.17 -9.60 6.30
C ASN A 220 5.90 -8.55 7.18
N ARG A 221 7.06 -8.06 6.73
CA ARG A 221 7.95 -7.15 7.48
C ARG A 221 8.27 -5.91 6.65
N ALA A 222 8.64 -4.83 7.33
CA ALA A 222 9.13 -3.62 6.69
C ALA A 222 10.30 -2.99 7.43
N ILE A 223 11.09 -2.24 6.68
CA ILE A 223 12.18 -1.39 7.17
C ILE A 223 12.12 0.01 6.54
N LEU A 224 12.67 0.99 7.23
CA LEU A 224 13.07 2.27 6.65
C LEU A 224 14.58 2.24 6.43
N PHE A 225 15.00 2.41 5.19
CA PHE A 225 16.36 2.20 4.75
C PHE A 225 16.97 3.49 4.17
N ASP A 226 18.04 3.95 4.80
CA ASP A 226 18.90 4.99 4.25
C ASP A 226 19.81 4.36 3.21
N TYR A 227 19.41 4.49 1.95
CA TYR A 227 20.14 3.92 0.81
C TYR A 227 21.43 4.69 0.47
N THR A 228 21.62 5.90 1.02
CA THR A 228 22.84 6.69 0.80
C THR A 228 23.96 6.20 1.71
N ASN A 229 23.63 5.93 2.98
CA ASN A 229 24.59 5.43 3.97
C ASN A 229 24.57 3.90 4.10
N GLY A 230 23.58 3.22 3.53
CA GLY A 230 23.44 1.78 3.60
C GLY A 230 23.06 1.27 5.00
N VAL A 231 22.18 1.99 5.70
CA VAL A 231 21.80 1.68 7.08
C VAL A 231 20.28 1.55 7.22
N VAL A 232 19.85 0.56 8.01
CA VAL A 232 18.44 0.45 8.43
C VAL A 232 18.19 1.48 9.54
N VAL A 233 17.41 2.50 9.21
CA VAL A 233 17.03 3.58 10.13
C VAL A 233 15.93 3.12 11.10
N ARG A 234 15.04 2.23 10.64
CA ARG A 234 13.91 1.74 11.44
C ARG A 234 13.50 0.33 11.02
N ASN A 235 13.14 -0.48 11.99
CA ASN A 235 12.35 -1.70 11.78
C ASN A 235 10.91 -1.42 12.18
N TYR A 236 9.96 -1.79 11.32
CA TYR A 236 8.54 -1.72 11.65
C TYR A 236 8.06 -3.02 12.30
N PRO A 237 6.96 -3.01 13.08
CA PRO A 237 6.33 -4.22 13.57
C PRO A 237 6.04 -5.21 12.44
N THR A 238 6.13 -6.51 12.72
CA THR A 238 5.66 -7.54 11.80
C THR A 238 4.14 -7.47 11.66
N ILE A 239 3.62 -7.69 10.46
CA ILE A 239 2.16 -7.83 10.27
C ILE A 239 1.67 -9.05 11.06
N PRO A 240 0.65 -8.90 11.92
CA PRO A 240 0.05 -10.03 12.64
C PRO A 240 -0.54 -11.08 11.68
N GLY A 241 -0.55 -12.34 12.10
CA GLY A 241 -1.12 -13.46 11.32
C GLY A 241 -0.10 -14.26 10.50
N GLY A 242 1.05 -13.67 10.18
CA GLY A 242 2.16 -14.39 9.54
C GLY A 242 2.03 -14.57 8.03
N ASP A 243 0.88 -14.26 7.43
CA ASP A 243 0.68 -14.38 5.98
C ASP A 243 1.57 -13.40 5.19
N PRO A 244 2.15 -13.84 4.08
CA PRO A 244 2.86 -12.94 3.17
C PRO A 244 1.91 -11.97 2.46
N ARG A 245 2.37 -10.74 2.25
CA ARG A 245 1.62 -9.68 1.58
C ARG A 245 2.31 -9.15 0.32
N SER A 246 3.42 -9.75 -0.11
CA SER A 246 4.19 -9.35 -1.29
C SER A 246 4.48 -10.53 -2.23
N TYR A 247 3.42 -11.23 -2.64
CA TYR A 247 3.44 -12.34 -3.61
C TYR A 247 3.04 -11.82 -5.00
N PRO A 248 3.50 -12.36 -6.14
CA PRO A 248 3.16 -11.84 -7.48
C PRO A 248 1.67 -11.52 -7.71
N SER A 249 0.75 -12.39 -7.28
CA SER A 249 -0.70 -12.16 -7.41
C SER A 249 -1.29 -11.12 -6.45
N SER A 250 -0.53 -10.70 -5.43
CA SER A 250 -0.84 -9.59 -4.52
C SER A 250 0.31 -8.57 -4.50
N GLY A 251 1.01 -8.44 -5.64
CA GLY A 251 2.33 -7.83 -5.74
C GLY A 251 2.32 -6.31 -5.84
N SER A 252 1.20 -5.68 -5.58
CA SER A 252 1.03 -4.23 -5.65
C SER A 252 0.73 -3.64 -4.28
N ALA A 253 1.17 -2.40 -4.09
CA ALA A 253 0.82 -1.57 -2.95
C ALA A 253 0.76 -0.11 -3.38
N VAL A 254 0.04 0.70 -2.63
CA VAL A 254 -0.03 2.16 -2.82
C VAL A 254 0.18 2.87 -1.50
N LEU A 255 0.75 4.07 -1.57
CA LEU A 255 0.73 4.99 -0.44
C LEU A 255 -0.56 5.78 -0.47
N LEU A 256 -1.27 5.81 0.66
CA LEU A 256 -2.43 6.67 0.83
C LEU A 256 -1.97 8.07 1.27
N PRO A 257 -2.69 9.14 0.90
CA PRO A 257 -2.44 10.47 1.42
C PRO A 257 -2.71 10.50 2.94
N THR A 258 -1.94 11.32 3.65
CA THR A 258 -2.05 11.54 5.11
C THR A 258 -2.73 12.85 5.43
#